data_AF-A0A6G5ACR5-F1
#
_entry.id   AF-A0A6G5ACR5-F1
#
_cell.length_a   1.000
_cell.length_b   1.000
_cell.length_c   1.000
_cell.angle_alpha   90.00
_cell.angle_beta   90.00
_cell.angle_gamma   90.00
#
_symmetry.space_group_name_H-M   'P 1'
#
loop_
_entity.id
_entity.type
_entity.pdbx_description
1 polymer ?
#
loop_
_entity_poly.entity_id
_entity_poly.type
_entity_poly.pdbx_seq_one_letter_code
_entity_poly.pdbx_strand_id
1 'polypeptide(L)' 'QHMRTHTGERPYHCYVCDRSFTVHCTWRIHMRKHTGERPFRCEICNKAFVTLYTLKKHSHLHSREKP' A
#
# COMPACT_ATOMS: atom_id res chain seq x y z
N GLN A 1 11.20 2.21 16.41
CA GLN A 1 11.05 1.68 15.03
C GLN A 1 12.28 1.89 14.13
N HIS A 2 13.28 2.68 14.53
CA HIS A 2 14.50 2.92 13.72
C HIS A 2 15.60 1.85 13.88
N MET A 3 15.56 1.00 14.92
CA MET A 3 16.66 0.07 15.24
C MET A 3 16.69 -1.22 14.39
N ARG A 4 15.56 -1.66 13.83
CA ARG A 4 15.47 -2.95 13.10
C ARG A 4 16.12 -2.93 11.71
N THR A 5 16.44 -1.76 11.17
CA THR A 5 17.13 -1.65 9.87
C THR A 5 18.61 -1.98 9.95
N HIS A 6 19.22 -1.94 11.14
CA HIS A 6 20.64 -2.29 11.33
C HIS A 6 20.88 -3.79 11.51
N THR A 7 19.90 -4.55 12.03
CA THR A 7 20.07 -5.99 12.33
C THR A 7 19.75 -6.90 11.14
N GLY A 8 19.11 -6.36 10.09
CA GLY A 8 18.67 -7.16 8.95
C GLY A 8 17.48 -8.08 9.24
N GLU A 9 16.91 -8.04 10.45
CA GLU A 9 15.77 -8.87 10.82
C GLU A 9 14.51 -8.49 10.03
N ARG A 10 13.92 -9.46 9.34
CA ARG A 10 12.70 -9.31 8.54
C ARG A 10 11.57 -10.17 9.13
N PRO A 11 11.01 -9.79 10.29
CA PRO A 11 10.07 -10.64 11.02
C PRO A 11 8.72 -10.82 10.30
N TYR A 12 8.41 -10.00 9.30
CA TYR A 12 7.13 -10.06 8.61
C TYR A 12 7.27 -10.81 7.28
N HIS A 13 6.89 -12.09 7.26
CA HIS A 13 7.03 -12.97 6.10
C HIS A 13 5.74 -13.08 5.28
N CYS A 14 5.85 -13.09 3.96
CA CYS A 14 4.74 -13.35 3.05
C CYS A 14 4.70 -14.84 2.70
N TYR A 15 3.66 -15.54 3.17
CA TYR A 15 3.46 -16.97 2.90
C TYR A 15 3.05 -17.31 1.44
N VAL A 16 2.83 -16.30 0.58
CA VAL A 16 2.41 -16.50 -0.81
C VAL A 16 3.60 -16.48 -1.78
N CYS A 17 4.62 -15.68 -1.50
CA CYS A 17 5.77 -15.50 -2.40
C CYS A 17 7.12 -15.39 -1.67
N ASP A 18 7.16 -15.88 -0.43
CA ASP A 18 8.33 -15.97 0.45
C ASP A 18 9.10 -14.68 0.74
N ARG A 19 8.53 -13.52 0.36
CA ARG A 19 9.15 -12.22 0.66
C ARG A 19 8.99 -11.85 2.12
N SER A 20 10.10 -11.56 2.78
CA SER A 20 10.10 -11.01 4.14
C SER A 20 10.24 -9.49 4.13
N PHE A 21 9.76 -8.81 5.18
CA PHE A 21 9.81 -7.35 5.34
C PHE A 21 10.24 -7.00 6.77
N THR A 22 10.93 -5.86 6.91
CA THR A 22 11.37 -5.32 8.21
C THR A 22 10.25 -4.56 8.94
N VAL A 23 9.26 -4.05 8.19
CA VAL A 23 8.19 -3.17 8.70
C VAL A 23 6.82 -3.76 8.42
N HIS A 24 6.00 -3.86 9.47
CA HIS A 24 4.63 -4.39 9.43
C HIS A 24 3.75 -3.70 8.38
N CYS A 25 3.79 -2.37 8.33
CA CYS A 25 2.98 -1.58 7.40
C CYS A 25 3.25 -1.95 5.94
N THR A 26 4.52 -2.13 5.58
CA THR A 26 4.96 -2.51 4.23
C THR A 26 4.53 -3.93 3.88
N TRP A 27 4.69 -4.87 4.83
CA TRP A 27 4.19 -6.24 4.67
C TRP A 27 2.68 -6.28 4.46
N ARG A 28 1.90 -5.57 5.28
CA ARG A 28 0.44 -5.52 5.15
C ARG A 28 0.00 -4.95 3.81
N ILE A 29 0.62 -3.86 3.35
CA ILE A 29 0.35 -3.29 2.01
C ILE A 29 0.73 -4.28 0.90
N HIS A 30 1.83 -5.03 1.09
CA HIS A 30 2.22 -6.07 0.15
C HIS A 30 1.18 -7.20 0.08
N MET A 31 0.65 -7.67 1.21
CA MET A 31 -0.37 -8.73 1.23
C MET A 31 -1.62 -8.38 0.43
N ARG A 32 -2.00 -7.10 0.37
CA ARG A 32 -3.11 -6.62 -0.47
C ARG A 32 -2.93 -6.86 -1.96
N LYS A 33 -1.69 -7.05 -2.44
CA LYS A 33 -1.43 -7.42 -3.83
C LYS A 33 -1.87 -8.85 -4.13
N HIS A 34 -1.82 -9.73 -3.13
CA HIS A 34 -2.25 -11.12 -3.26
C HIS A 34 -3.75 -11.26 -3.04
N THR A 35 -4.30 -10.58 -2.05
CA THR A 35 -5.75 -10.64 -1.75
C THR A 35 -6.60 -9.82 -2.70
N GLY A 36 -6.00 -8.88 -3.45
CA GLY A 36 -6.72 -7.93 -4.28
C GLY A 36 -7.45 -6.84 -3.50
N GLU A 37 -7.29 -6.77 -2.18
CA GLU A 37 -7.96 -5.80 -1.32
C GLU A 37 -7.58 -4.36 -1.70
N ARG A 38 -8.59 -3.56 -2.06
CA ARG A 38 -8.44 -2.15 -2.43
C ARG A 38 -9.44 -1.32 -1.63
N PRO A 39 -9.13 -1.02 -0.35
CA PRO A 39 -10.09 -0.40 0.55
C PRO A 39 -10.34 1.09 0.24
N PHE A 40 -9.47 1.73 -0.53
CA PHE A 40 -9.55 3.16 -0.82
C PHE A 40 -10.17 3.40 -2.18
N ARG A 41 -11.35 4.00 -2.24
CA ARG A 41 -12.03 4.32 -3.50
C ARG A 41 -11.96 5.82 -3.78
N CYS A 42 -11.78 6.17 -5.05
CA CYS A 42 -11.95 7.53 -5.51
C CYS A 42 -13.44 7.85 -5.60
N GLU A 43 -13.88 8.91 -4.95
CA GLU A 43 -15.29 9.32 -4.94
C GLU A 43 -15.77 9.85 -6.29
N ILE A 44 -14.84 10.33 -7.13
CA ILE A 44 -15.16 10.94 -8.43
C ILE A 44 -15.37 9.87 -9.50
N CYS A 45 -14.45 8.91 -9.63
CA CYS A 45 -14.48 7.89 -10.70
C CYS A 45 -14.62 6.46 -10.21
N ASN A 46 -14.85 6.23 -8.91
CA ASN A 46 -14.99 4.93 -8.26
C ASN A 46 -13.80 3.96 -8.39
N LYS A 47 -12.66 4.41 -8.93
CA LYS A 47 -11.45 3.57 -8.99
C LYS A 47 -10.94 3.24 -7.58
N ALA A 48 -10.57 1.97 -7.37
CA ALA A 48 -10.10 1.45 -6.10
C ALA A 48 -8.57 1.28 -6.05
N PHE A 49 -7.97 1.66 -4.92
CA PHE A 49 -6.54 1.74 -4.68
C PHE A 49 -6.15 0.99 -3.40
N VAL A 50 -4.91 0.47 -3.40
CA VAL A 50 -4.35 -0.30 -2.29
C VAL A 50 -3.91 0.61 -1.12
N THR A 51 -3.51 1.85 -1.42
CA THR A 51 -3.03 2.81 -0.41
C THR A 51 -3.64 4.21 -0.59
N LEU A 52 -3.76 4.96 0.51
CA LEU A 52 -4.16 6.37 0.49
C LEU A 52 -3.21 7.24 -0.33
N TYR A 53 -1.91 6.97 -0.28
CA TYR A 53 -0.93 7.72 -1.07
C TYR A 53 -1.23 7.61 -2.57
N THR A 54 -1.49 6.38 -3.06
CA THR A 54 -1.86 6.15 -4.46
C THR A 54 -3.21 6.76 -4.83
N LEU A 55 -4.19 6.74 -3.92
CA LEU A 55 -5.47 7.43 -4.11
C LEU A 55 -5.27 8.95 -4.21
N LYS A 56 -4.57 9.58 -3.27
CA LYS A 56 -4.33 11.03 -3.27
C LYS A 56 -3.63 11.49 -4.54
N LYS A 57 -2.58 10.76 -4.96
CA LYS A 57 -1.90 11.02 -6.24
C LYS A 57 -2.85 10.94 -7.43
N HIS A 58 -3.76 9.97 -7.42
CA HIS A 58 -4.80 9.85 -8.44
C HIS A 58 -5.82 10.98 -8.37
N SER A 59 -6.29 11.37 -7.18
CA SER A 59 -7.28 12.44 -7.01
C SER A 59 -6.80 13.78 -7.55
N HIS A 60 -5.50 14.05 -7.56
CA HIS A 60 -4.94 15.25 -8.19
C HIS A 60 -5.16 15.33 -9.70
N LEU A 61 -5.44 14.20 -10.38
CA LEU A 61 -5.81 14.20 -11.80
C LEU A 61 -7.19 14.81 -11.99
N HIS A 62 -8.14 14.48 -11.11
CA HIS A 62 -9.48 15.07 -11.11
C HIS A 62 -9.47 16.54 -10.64
N SER A 63 -8.48 16.95 -9.85
CA SER A 63 -8.31 18.37 -9.49
C SER A 63 -7.90 19.27 -10.66
N ARG A 64 -7.47 18.68 -11.80
CA ARG A 64 -7.20 19.40 -13.05
C ARG A 64 -8.42 19.48 -13.96
N GLU A 65 -9.41 18.61 -13.74
CA GLU A 65 -10.77 18.78 -14.26
C GLU A 65 -11.46 19.78 -13.32
N LYS A 66 -11.16 21.07 -13.52
CA LYS A 66 -11.93 22.16 -12.92
C LYS A 66 -13.41 21.97 -13.29
N PRO A 67 -14.36 22.26 -12.38
CA PRO A 67 -15.76 22.41 -12.78
C PRO A 67 -15.94 23.49 -13.85
#